data_AF-A0A6S7HT51-F1
#
_entry.id   AF-A0A6S7HT51-F1
#
_cell.length_a   1.000
_cell.length_b   1.000
_cell.length_c   1.000
_cell.angle_alpha   90.00
_cell.angle_beta   90.00
_cell.angle_gamma   90.00
#
_symmetry.space_group_name_H-M   'P 1'
#
loop_
_entity.id
_entity.type
_entity.pdbx_description
1 polymer ?
#
loop_
_entity_poly.entity_id
_entity_poly.type
_entity_poly.pdbx_seq_one_letter_code
_entity_poly.pdbx_strand_id
1 'polypeptide(L)'
;MVFYFTSAVVSPPYTIYMGIDKVENEDLIKHGWPEDVWFHVDKVSSAHVYLRLPKGQTIEDIPSAVLDDCAQLVKANSIQGNKMNNVGIVYTPWDNLKKTNGMDVGQVGFHKQKEVRSMTVEKRINEIVNRLNKTKTERFPDLRVEKEQRDHEEREDNRKEMQEK
;
A
#
# COMPACT_ATOMS: atom_id res chain seq x y z
N MET A 1 -10.17 -10.23 -5.76
CA MET A 1 -10.90 -8.98 -5.44
C MET A 1 -10.01 -8.01 -4.69
N VAL A 2 -10.13 -6.71 -4.96
CA VAL A 2 -9.35 -5.65 -4.28
C VAL A 2 -10.30 -4.68 -3.59
N PHE A 3 -10.01 -4.35 -2.33
CA PHE A 3 -10.71 -3.33 -1.58
C PHE A 3 -9.99 -1.99 -1.74
N TYR A 4 -10.73 -0.94 -2.09
CA TYR A 4 -10.25 0.43 -2.17
C TYR A 4 -10.89 1.27 -1.07
N PHE A 5 -10.12 2.19 -0.51
CA PHE A 5 -10.50 3.13 0.53
C PHE A 5 -9.98 4.51 0.16
N THR A 6 -10.65 5.56 0.64
CA THR A 6 -10.24 6.94 0.42
C THR A 6 -9.96 7.61 1.77
N SER A 7 -8.71 8.00 1.98
CA SER A 7 -8.35 8.81 3.15
C SER A 7 -8.51 10.29 2.81
N ALA A 8 -9.60 10.88 3.32
CA ALA A 8 -9.95 12.29 3.15
C ALA A 8 -9.53 13.15 4.37
N VAL A 9 -8.56 12.69 5.17
CA VAL A 9 -8.03 13.44 6.32
C VAL A 9 -7.18 14.64 5.91
N VAL A 10 -6.72 14.65 4.67
CA VAL A 10 -5.99 15.73 4.02
C VAL A 10 -6.59 15.99 2.63
N SER A 11 -6.27 17.16 2.07
CA SER A 11 -6.65 17.54 0.71
C SER A 11 -5.38 17.78 -0.11
N PRO A 12 -5.19 17.12 -1.26
CA PRO A 12 -6.09 16.14 -1.89
C PRO A 12 -6.17 14.80 -1.11
N PRO A 13 -7.26 14.02 -1.29
CA PRO A 13 -7.41 12.74 -0.61
C PRO A 13 -6.46 11.68 -1.17
N TYR A 14 -6.07 10.72 -0.33
CA TYR A 14 -5.21 9.61 -0.72
C TYR A 14 -6.03 8.35 -0.99
N THR A 15 -5.55 7.53 -1.93
CA THR A 15 -6.13 6.23 -2.24
C THR A 15 -5.37 5.14 -1.52
N ILE A 16 -6.09 4.32 -0.75
CA ILE A 16 -5.56 3.17 -0.04
C ILE A 16 -6.24 1.93 -0.62
N TYR A 17 -5.53 0.82 -0.79
CA TYR A 17 -6.13 -0.43 -1.24
C TYR A 17 -5.46 -1.66 -0.64
N MET A 18 -6.16 -2.79 -0.64
CA MET A 18 -5.65 -4.07 -0.15
C MET A 18 -6.33 -5.25 -0.85
N GLY A 19 -5.61 -6.37 -1.02
CA GLY A 19 -6.19 -7.62 -1.52
C GLY A 19 -7.11 -8.25 -0.48
N ILE A 20 -8.11 -9.01 -0.94
CA ILE A 20 -8.96 -9.79 -0.04
C ILE A 20 -8.17 -10.94 0.60
N ASP A 21 -7.30 -11.60 -0.16
CA ASP A 21 -6.50 -12.70 0.35
C ASP A 21 -5.06 -12.69 -0.20
N LYS A 22 -4.31 -13.73 0.17
CA LYS A 22 -2.90 -13.88 -0.16
C LYS A 22 -2.62 -13.99 -1.66
N VAL A 23 -3.56 -14.53 -2.44
CA VAL A 23 -3.46 -14.67 -3.90
C VAL A 23 -3.52 -13.29 -4.55
N GLU A 24 -4.50 -12.45 -4.20
CA GLU A 24 -4.53 -11.10 -4.73
C GLU A 24 -3.36 -10.25 -4.25
N ASN A 25 -2.85 -10.49 -3.04
CA ASN A 25 -1.65 -9.80 -2.57
C ASN A 25 -0.43 -10.12 -3.44
N GLU A 26 -0.28 -11.35 -3.96
CA GLU A 26 0.80 -11.68 -4.90
C GLU A 26 0.64 -10.91 -6.22
N ASP A 27 -0.59 -10.80 -6.74
CA ASP A 27 -0.86 -10.03 -7.96
C ASP A 27 -0.63 -8.52 -7.75
N LEU A 28 -1.03 -7.97 -6.60
CA LEU A 28 -0.77 -6.58 -6.23
C LEU A 28 0.73 -6.30 -6.08
N ILE A 29 1.51 -7.24 -5.53
CA ILE A 29 2.98 -7.12 -5.48
C ILE A 29 3.56 -7.15 -6.90
N LYS A 30 3.03 -7.97 -7.81
CA LYS A 30 3.57 -8.07 -9.17
C LYS A 30 3.26 -6.84 -10.03
N HIS A 31 2.07 -6.26 -9.84
CA HIS A 31 1.52 -5.20 -10.66
C HIS A 31 1.43 -3.83 -9.97
N GLY A 32 2.09 -3.67 -8.81
CA GLY A 32 2.22 -2.38 -8.13
C GLY A 32 2.94 -1.33 -8.98
N TRP A 33 2.71 -0.08 -8.60
CA TRP A 33 3.27 1.12 -9.20
C TRP A 33 4.45 1.64 -8.36
N PRO A 34 5.40 2.38 -8.96
CA PRO A 34 6.51 3.00 -8.23
C PRO A 34 6.05 3.94 -7.10
N GLU A 35 4.90 4.59 -7.26
CA GLU A 35 4.32 5.49 -6.26
C GLU A 35 3.59 4.76 -5.12
N ASP A 36 3.50 3.44 -5.17
CA ASP A 36 2.80 2.67 -4.15
C ASP A 36 3.71 2.45 -2.93
N VAL A 37 3.16 2.67 -1.73
CA VAL A 37 3.82 2.38 -0.46
C VAL A 37 3.11 1.22 0.21
N TRP A 38 3.85 0.16 0.51
CA TRP A 38 3.35 -1.05 1.12
C TRP A 38 3.46 -0.98 2.64
N PHE A 39 2.43 -1.48 3.34
CA PHE A 39 2.33 -1.54 4.79
C PHE A 39 1.97 -2.95 5.27
N HIS A 40 2.55 -3.35 6.40
CA HIS A 40 2.29 -4.63 7.05
C HIS A 40 2.60 -4.57 8.55
N VAL A 41 1.95 -5.42 9.35
CA VAL A 41 2.28 -5.54 10.77
C VAL A 41 3.65 -6.22 10.94
N ASP A 42 4.51 -5.68 11.80
CA ASP A 42 5.78 -6.33 12.14
C ASP A 42 5.54 -7.67 12.86
N LYS A 43 6.32 -8.71 12.49
CA LYS A 43 6.37 -10.05 13.12
C LYS A 43 5.11 -10.91 13.13
N VAL A 44 3.92 -10.37 12.84
CA VAL A 44 2.67 -11.13 12.81
C VAL A 44 1.96 -10.97 11.47
N SER A 45 1.19 -12.00 11.09
CA SER A 45 0.43 -11.99 9.83
C SER A 45 -0.65 -10.90 9.82
N SER A 46 -0.73 -10.17 8.72
CA SER A 46 -1.74 -9.13 8.49
C SER A 46 -2.04 -8.95 7.00
N ALA A 47 -3.10 -8.23 6.68
CA ALA A 47 -3.35 -7.79 5.31
C ALA A 47 -2.22 -6.90 4.79
N HIS A 48 -1.93 -6.99 3.49
CA HIS A 48 -1.02 -6.08 2.79
C HIS A 48 -1.83 -4.86 2.36
N VAL A 49 -1.54 -3.71 2.96
CA VAL A 49 -2.19 -2.44 2.60
C VAL A 49 -1.22 -1.63 1.76
N TYR A 50 -1.75 -0.97 0.74
CA TYR A 50 -1.00 -0.14 -0.17
C TYR A 50 -1.59 1.27 -0.15
N LEU A 51 -0.73 2.27 -0.11
CA LEU A 51 -1.07 3.67 -0.29
C LEU A 51 -0.52 4.12 -1.65
N ARG A 52 -1.38 4.66 -2.51
CA ARG A 52 -0.95 5.23 -3.79
C ARG A 52 -0.63 6.70 -3.63
N LEU A 53 0.63 7.07 -3.86
CA LEU A 53 1.06 8.47 -3.83
C LEU A 53 0.76 9.17 -5.16
N PRO A 54 0.49 10.49 -5.13
CA PRO A 54 0.53 11.32 -6.33
C PRO A 54 1.92 11.29 -7.00
N LYS A 55 1.95 11.43 -8.33
CA LYS A 55 3.21 11.48 -9.09
C LYS A 55 4.14 12.56 -8.52
N GLY A 56 5.38 12.19 -8.28
CA GLY A 56 6.42 13.08 -7.73
C GLY A 56 6.47 13.19 -6.21
N GLN A 57 5.55 12.58 -5.46
CA GLN A 57 5.67 12.45 -4.01
C GLN A 57 6.46 11.21 -3.60
N THR A 58 7.10 11.29 -2.45
CA THR A 58 7.84 10.19 -1.84
C THR A 58 7.22 9.76 -0.51
N ILE A 59 7.73 8.66 0.05
CA ILE A 59 7.35 8.18 1.38
C ILE A 59 7.58 9.22 2.50
N GLU A 60 8.43 10.23 2.26
CA GLU A 60 8.71 11.30 3.22
C GLU A 60 7.64 12.39 3.22
N ASP A 61 6.93 12.54 2.10
CA ASP A 61 5.93 13.58 1.90
C ASP A 61 4.55 13.17 2.45
N ILE A 62 4.41 11.93 2.93
CA ILE A 62 3.14 11.39 3.42
C ILE A 62 2.80 12.07 4.76
N PRO A 63 1.62 12.74 4.86
CA PRO A 63 1.19 13.32 6.12
C PRO A 63 1.00 12.24 7.20
N SER A 64 1.39 12.55 8.43
CA SER A 64 1.28 11.61 9.57
C SER A 64 -0.14 11.08 9.76
N ALA A 65 -1.16 11.91 9.52
CA ALA A 65 -2.56 11.49 9.59
C ALA A 65 -2.91 10.39 8.56
N VAL A 66 -2.31 10.41 7.38
CA VAL A 66 -2.51 9.37 6.35
C VAL A 66 -1.74 8.10 6.70
N LEU A 67 -0.54 8.24 7.27
CA LEU A 67 0.23 7.10 7.81
C LEU A 67 -0.56 6.40 8.93
N ASP A 68 -1.16 7.17 9.84
CA ASP A 68 -2.01 6.65 10.90
C ASP A 68 -3.23 5.91 10.34
N ASP A 69 -3.88 6.44 9.30
CA ASP A 69 -4.99 5.76 8.61
C ASP A 69 -4.57 4.40 8.05
N CYS A 70 -3.43 4.34 7.36
CA CYS A 70 -2.89 3.09 6.81
C CYS A 70 -2.53 2.11 7.94
N ALA A 71 -1.84 2.58 8.97
CA ALA A 71 -1.39 1.77 10.09
C ALA A 71 -2.57 1.19 10.90
N GLN A 72 -3.61 1.98 11.12
CA GLN A 72 -4.84 1.54 11.77
C GLN A 72 -5.61 0.51 10.91
N LEU A 73 -5.63 0.70 9.60
CA LEU A 73 -6.27 -0.26 8.68
C LEU A 73 -5.53 -1.60 8.67
N VAL A 74 -4.21 -1.59 8.58
CA VAL A 74 -3.35 -2.80 8.64
C VAL A 74 -3.55 -3.53 9.97
N LYS A 75 -3.49 -2.80 11.08
CA LYS A 75 -3.72 -3.35 12.42
C LYS A 75 -5.11 -3.99 12.54
N ALA A 76 -6.15 -3.31 12.06
CA ALA A 76 -7.52 -3.81 12.12
C ALA A 76 -7.74 -5.07 11.28
N ASN A 77 -6.99 -5.23 10.19
CA ASN A 77 -7.02 -6.40 9.31
C ASN A 77 -5.92 -7.43 9.64
N SER A 78 -5.42 -7.44 10.88
CA SER A 78 -4.55 -8.49 11.42
C SER A 78 -5.26 -9.28 12.51
N ILE A 79 -5.31 -10.61 12.37
CA ILE A 79 -5.97 -11.48 13.36
C ILE A 79 -5.33 -11.35 14.75
N GLN A 80 -3.99 -11.31 14.80
CA GLN A 80 -3.22 -11.19 16.03
C GLN A 80 -2.94 -9.73 16.38
N GLY A 81 -2.48 -8.93 15.41
CA GLY A 81 -2.09 -7.53 15.62
C GLY A 81 -3.24 -6.62 16.06
N ASN A 82 -4.49 -6.95 15.72
CA ASN A 82 -5.67 -6.21 16.20
C ASN A 82 -5.86 -6.31 17.72
N LYS A 83 -5.41 -7.40 18.36
CA LYS A 83 -5.58 -7.65 19.81
C LYS A 83 -4.38 -7.19 20.64
N MET A 84 -3.23 -6.96 20.01
CA MET A 84 -2.00 -6.55 20.66
C MET A 84 -1.97 -5.04 20.87
N ASN A 85 -1.34 -4.58 21.95
CA ASN A 85 -0.99 -3.16 22.11
C ASN A 85 0.44 -2.92 21.65
N ASN A 86 0.78 -1.68 21.30
CA ASN A 86 2.12 -1.26 20.87
C ASN A 86 2.66 -2.10 19.71
N VAL A 87 1.83 -2.23 18.68
CA VAL A 87 2.16 -3.04 17.50
C VAL A 87 2.99 -2.22 16.54
N GLY A 88 4.15 -2.75 16.16
CA GLY A 88 4.97 -2.19 15.09
C GLY A 88 4.29 -2.41 13.74
N ILE A 89 4.20 -1.35 12.94
CA ILE A 89 3.79 -1.40 11.54
C ILE A 89 5.01 -1.02 10.71
N VAL A 90 5.37 -1.86 9.75
CA VAL A 90 6.43 -1.59 8.79
C VAL A 90 5.84 -1.06 7.50
N TYR A 91 6.52 -0.11 6.88
CA TYR A 91 6.13 0.44 5.60
C TYR A 91 7.35 0.81 4.75
N THR A 92 7.24 0.60 3.44
CA THR A 92 8.33 0.79 2.48
C THR A 92 7.76 1.05 1.09
N PRO A 93 8.48 1.75 0.19
CA PRO A 93 8.08 1.84 -1.21
C PRO A 93 7.97 0.46 -1.85
N TRP A 94 7.03 0.29 -2.78
CA TRP A 94 6.77 -0.95 -3.50
C TRP A 94 8.02 -1.46 -4.23
N ASP A 95 8.81 -0.57 -4.82
CA ASP A 95 10.07 -0.90 -5.50
C ASP A 95 11.11 -1.59 -4.59
N ASN A 96 10.99 -1.44 -3.28
CA ASN A 96 11.90 -2.08 -2.32
C ASN A 96 11.44 -3.50 -1.94
N LEU A 97 10.24 -3.93 -2.34
CA LEU A 97 9.75 -5.28 -2.06
C LEU A 97 10.50 -6.30 -2.92
N LYS A 98 11.01 -7.34 -2.26
CA LYS A 98 11.72 -8.44 -2.90
C LYS A 98 10.93 -9.73 -2.72
N LYS A 99 10.39 -10.25 -3.81
CA LYS A 99 9.78 -11.58 -3.87
C LYS A 99 10.67 -12.51 -4.71
N THR A 100 11.01 -13.68 -4.19
CA THR A 100 11.72 -14.72 -4.94
C THR A 100 10.85 -15.97 -5.09
N ASN A 101 11.07 -16.75 -6.14
CA ASN A 101 10.27 -17.96 -6.43
C ASN A 101 10.32 -19.04 -5.32
N GLY A 102 11.30 -18.97 -4.42
CA GLY A 102 11.42 -19.89 -3.28
C GLY A 102 10.74 -19.40 -1.99
N MET A 103 10.09 -18.23 -2.01
CA MET A 103 9.38 -17.69 -0.84
C MET A 103 7.94 -18.18 -0.82
N ASP A 104 7.44 -18.50 0.38
CA ASP A 104 6.05 -18.92 0.56
C ASP A 104 5.07 -17.83 0.16
N VAL A 105 3.84 -18.22 -0.19
CA VAL A 105 2.77 -17.28 -0.55
C VAL A 105 2.49 -16.34 0.63
N GLY A 106 2.55 -15.03 0.39
CA GLY A 106 2.42 -14.00 1.42
C GLY A 106 3.74 -13.60 2.11
N GLN A 107 4.83 -14.35 1.94
CA GLN A 107 6.15 -13.93 2.43
C GLN A 107 6.75 -12.87 1.50
N VAL A 108 7.21 -11.75 2.07
CA VAL A 108 7.84 -10.65 1.33
C VAL A 108 9.19 -10.33 1.97
N GLY A 109 10.23 -10.22 1.15
CA GLY A 109 11.54 -9.70 1.57
C GLY A 109 11.72 -8.25 1.17
N PHE A 110 12.88 -7.67 1.51
CA PHE A 110 13.23 -6.29 1.13
C PHE A 110 14.58 -6.27 0.40
N HIS A 111 14.72 -5.39 -0.59
CA HIS A 111 15.99 -5.16 -1.27
C HIS A 111 16.97 -4.40 -0.37
N LYS A 112 16.50 -3.33 0.28
CA LYS A 112 17.26 -2.47 1.19
C LYS A 112 16.52 -2.29 2.50
N GLN A 113 17.07 -2.87 3.57
CA GLN A 113 16.53 -2.74 4.93
C GLN A 113 16.52 -1.28 5.42
N LYS A 114 17.40 -0.42 4.90
CA LYS A 114 17.46 1.00 5.26
C LYS A 114 16.27 1.82 4.75
N GLU A 115 15.57 1.33 3.72
CA GLU A 115 14.40 2.00 3.15
C GLU A 115 13.09 1.55 3.83
N VAL A 116 13.16 0.53 4.71
CA VAL A 116 12.04 0.10 5.53
C VAL A 116 11.90 1.03 6.73
N ARG A 117 10.74 1.67 6.83
CA ARG A 117 10.35 2.49 7.98
C ARG A 117 9.43 1.70 8.90
N SER A 118 9.38 2.09 10.15
CA SER A 118 8.46 1.51 11.13
C SER A 118 7.80 2.59 11.97
N MET A 119 6.58 2.30 12.42
CA MET A 119 5.85 3.13 13.38
C MET A 119 5.11 2.24 14.38
N THR A 120 4.91 2.74 15.60
CA THR A 120 4.24 1.98 16.66
C THR A 120 2.82 2.46 16.82
N VAL A 121 1.86 1.54 16.71
CA VAL A 121 0.44 1.80 16.98
C VAL A 121 0.07 1.20 18.32
N GLU A 122 -0.14 2.06 19.32
CA GLU A 122 -0.48 1.64 20.68
C GLU A 122 -1.79 0.85 20.72
N LYS A 123 -2.88 1.43 20.22
CA LYS A 123 -4.21 0.82 20.25
C LYS A 123 -4.97 1.09 18.95
N ARG A 124 -5.95 0.22 18.68
CA ARG A 124 -6.85 0.43 17.56
C ARG A 124 -7.73 1.64 17.81
N ILE A 125 -7.81 2.54 16.84
CA ILE A 125 -8.72 3.69 16.86
C ILE A 125 -9.92 3.36 15.98
N ASN A 126 -11.05 3.04 16.61
CA ASN A 126 -12.27 2.63 15.89
C ASN A 126 -12.82 3.72 14.97
N GLU A 127 -12.66 5.00 15.33
CA GLU A 127 -13.13 6.12 14.50
C GLU A 127 -12.45 6.16 13.14
N ILE A 128 -11.14 5.95 13.10
CA ILE A 128 -10.34 5.89 11.86
C ILE A 128 -10.79 4.72 11.00
N VAL A 129 -10.86 3.53 11.59
CA VAL A 129 -11.26 2.30 10.88
C VAL A 129 -12.69 2.41 10.34
N ASN A 130 -13.61 2.97 11.12
CA ASN A 130 -15.00 3.15 10.71
C ASN A 130 -15.13 4.19 9.59
N ARG A 131 -14.36 5.29 9.65
CA ARG A 131 -14.31 6.30 8.57
C ARG A 131 -13.81 5.68 7.27
N LEU A 132 -12.70 4.94 7.30
CA LEU A 132 -12.17 4.28 6.11
C LEU A 132 -13.18 3.28 5.55
N ASN A 133 -13.79 2.45 6.40
CA ASN A 133 -14.78 1.47 5.96
C ASN A 133 -16.03 2.09 5.30
N LYS A 134 -16.41 3.34 5.62
CA LYS A 134 -17.49 4.04 4.90
C LYS A 134 -17.14 4.36 3.45
N THR A 135 -15.85 4.51 3.16
CA THR A 135 -15.33 4.77 1.80
C THR A 135 -14.91 3.48 1.08
N LYS A 136 -15.09 2.32 1.73
CA LYS A 136 -14.70 1.03 1.18
C LYS A 136 -15.49 0.75 -0.09
N THR A 137 -14.78 0.48 -1.17
CA THR A 137 -15.35 0.00 -2.44
C THR A 137 -14.67 -1.28 -2.87
N GLU A 138 -15.43 -2.18 -3.47
CA GLU A 138 -14.98 -3.48 -3.94
C GLU A 138 -14.82 -3.43 -5.45
N ARG A 139 -13.65 -3.84 -5.95
CA ARG A 139 -13.35 -3.87 -7.38
C ARG A 139 -12.67 -5.18 -7.77
N PHE A 140 -12.81 -5.52 -9.04
CA PHE A 140 -12.11 -6.62 -9.70
C PHE A 140 -11.23 -6.04 -10.82
N PRO A 141 -10.21 -5.23 -10.47
CA PRO A 141 -9.34 -4.63 -11.48
C PRO A 141 -8.53 -5.73 -12.19
N ASP A 142 -8.38 -5.61 -13.50
CA ASP A 142 -7.34 -6.34 -14.21
C ASP A 142 -6.03 -5.55 -14.05
N LEU A 143 -5.33 -5.82 -12.94
CA LEU A 143 -4.12 -5.10 -12.53
C LEU A 143 -3.03 -5.13 -13.60
N ARG A 144 -3.01 -6.18 -14.42
CA ARG A 144 -2.06 -6.31 -15.53
C ARG A 144 -2.38 -5.31 -16.63
N VAL A 145 -3.65 -5.20 -17.02
CA VAL A 145 -4.09 -4.23 -18.03
C VAL A 145 -3.89 -2.79 -17.55
N GLU A 146 -4.22 -2.49 -16.28
CA GLU A 146 -4.02 -1.14 -15.73
C GLU A 146 -2.53 -0.74 -15.74
N LYS A 147 -1.64 -1.68 -15.43
CA LYS A 147 -0.18 -1.45 -15.50
C LYS A 147 0.30 -1.27 -16.93
N GLU A 148 -0.13 -2.12 -17.86
CA GLU A 148 0.23 -2.01 -19.28
C GLU A 148 -0.23 -0.69 -19.91
N GLN A 149 -1.43 -0.21 -19.55
CA GLN A 149 -1.95 1.09 -19.99
C GLN A 149 -1.12 2.24 -19.46
N ARG A 150 -0.80 2.26 -18.15
CA ARG A 150 0.07 3.27 -17.54
C ARG A 150 1.45 3.29 -18.19
N ASP A 151 2.07 2.12 -18.36
CA ASP A 151 3.40 2.01 -18.96
C ASP A 151 3.41 2.47 -20.43
N HIS A 152 2.31 2.26 -21.16
CA HIS A 152 2.14 2.76 -22.52
C HIS A 152 1.99 4.30 -22.53
N GLU A 153 1.13 4.86 -21.69
CA GLU A 153 0.95 6.31 -21.55
C GLU A 153 2.26 7.02 -21.18
N GLU A 154 3.02 6.48 -20.21
CA GLU A 154 4.30 7.07 -19.80
C GLU A 154 5.36 7.04 -20.93
N ARG A 155 5.36 5.99 -21.76
CA ARG A 155 6.24 5.94 -22.95
C ARG A 155 5.86 6.97 -23.99
N GLU A 156 4.57 7.17 -24.21
CA GLU A 156 4.07 8.15 -25.18
C GLU A 156 4.31 9.58 -24.72
N ASP A 157 4.10 9.89 -23.43
CA ASP A 157 4.41 11.21 -22.87
C ASP A 157 5.91 11.50 -22.92
N ASN A 158 6.75 10.55 -22.54
CA ASN A 158 8.21 10.72 -22.60
C ASN A 158 8.72 10.88 -24.05
N ARG A 159 8.07 10.22 -25.03
CA ARG A 159 8.36 10.43 -26.46
C ARG A 159 7.97 11.83 -26.93
N LYS A 160 6.82 12.35 -26.51
CA LYS A 160 6.38 13.71 -26.84
C LYS A 160 7.31 14.75 -26.21
N GLU A 161 7.66 14.59 -24.93
CA GLU A 161 8.60 15.48 -24.24
C GLU A 161 10.00 15.49 -24.89
N MET A 162 10.45 14.35 -25.42
CA MET A 162 11.71 14.27 -26.19
C MET A 162 11.62 14.86 -27.60
N GLN A 163 10.44 14.94 -28.20
CA GLN A 163 10.24 15.56 -29.52
C GLN A 163 10.02 17.07 -29.44
N GLU A 164 9.55 17.57 -28.29
CA GLU A 164 9.33 19.01 -28.03
C GLU A 164 10.57 19.73 -27.46
N LYS A 165 11.64 18.99 -27.13
CA LYS A 165 12.96 19.52 -26.75
C LYS A 165 13.93 19.55 -27.93
#